data_AF-A0A4U5NC60-F1
#
_entry.id   AF-A0A4U5NC60-F1
#
_cell.length_a   1.000
_cell.length_b   1.000
_cell.length_c   1.000
_cell.angle_alpha   90.00
_cell.angle_beta   90.00
_cell.angle_gamma   90.00
#
_symmetry.space_group_name_H-M   'P 1'
#
loop_
_entity.id
_entity.type
_entity.pdbx_description
1 polymer ?
#
loop_
_entity_poly.entity_id
_entity_poly.type
_entity_poly.pdbx_seq_one_letter_code
_entity_poly.pdbx_strand_id
1 'polypeptide(L)'
;MPLYLMDDCLVITVEGVGSPEKMHAVQERLALGHGTQCGFCSPGFVMSVHALHRNNPEPTKTQIDMAIKGNLCRCTGYRPIVESFYTLSKEFKCCQGNGNVCPCKSVDTGTREGLVEWTQMKSYDPSQEIIIPPKLMVELKWGTKSGTLKAEDEQLLLFLSLGP
;
A
#
# COMPACT_ATOMS: atom_id res chain seq x y z
N MET A 1 19.28 6.87 5.41
CA MET A 1 19.82 6.78 4.04
C MET A 1 20.57 8.06 3.73
N PRO A 2 21.90 8.03 3.57
CA PRO A 2 22.70 9.21 3.22
C PRO A 2 22.29 9.79 1.87
N LEU A 3 22.19 11.13 1.76
CA LEU A 3 21.71 11.81 0.57
C LEU A 3 22.58 11.53 -0.68
N TYR A 4 23.89 11.39 -0.50
CA TYR A 4 24.81 11.16 -1.62
C TYR A 4 24.59 9.81 -2.34
N LEU A 5 23.95 8.84 -1.68
CA LEU A 5 23.63 7.54 -2.30
C LEU A 5 22.36 7.60 -3.16
N MET A 6 21.61 8.70 -3.08
CA MET A 6 20.32 8.88 -3.75
C MET A 6 20.45 9.63 -5.09
N ASP A 7 21.66 9.71 -5.63
CA ASP A 7 21.88 10.24 -6.97
C ASP A 7 21.09 9.43 -7.99
N ASP A 8 20.45 10.12 -8.95
CA ASP A 8 19.57 9.54 -9.96
C ASP A 8 18.42 8.65 -9.43
N CYS A 9 18.03 8.82 -8.16
CA CYS A 9 16.91 8.09 -7.55
C CYS A 9 15.64 8.95 -7.46
N LEU A 10 14.47 8.35 -7.68
CA LEU A 10 13.18 8.95 -7.37
C LEU A 10 12.80 8.61 -5.91
N VAL A 11 12.74 9.64 -5.06
CA VAL A 11 12.25 9.49 -3.68
C VAL A 11 10.79 9.96 -3.61
N ILE A 12 9.93 9.11 -3.08
CA ILE A 12 8.49 9.37 -2.89
C ILE A 12 8.20 9.37 -1.39
N THR A 13 7.50 10.40 -0.93
CA THR A 13 7.00 10.52 0.45
C THR A 13 5.48 10.42 0.49
N VAL A 14 4.90 10.42 1.70
CA VAL A 14 3.44 10.28 1.88
C VAL A 14 2.65 11.39 1.17
N GLU A 15 3.21 12.59 1.10
CA GLU A 15 2.64 13.75 0.42
C GLU A 15 2.66 13.58 -1.10
N GLY A 16 3.64 12.84 -1.63
CA GLY A 16 3.72 12.50 -3.06
C GLY A 16 2.66 11.49 -3.49
N VAL A 17 2.25 10.61 -2.57
CA VAL A 17 1.23 9.58 -2.83
C VAL A 17 -0.18 10.16 -2.90
N GLY A 18 -0.48 11.16 -2.08
CA GLY A 18 -1.80 11.79 -2.08
C GLY A 18 -1.91 12.91 -1.05
N SER A 19 -2.95 13.72 -1.20
CA SER A 19 -3.25 14.87 -0.34
C SER A 19 -4.62 14.69 0.33
N PRO A 20 -4.98 15.51 1.34
CA PRO A 20 -6.32 15.46 1.93
C PRO A 20 -7.45 15.68 0.93
N GLU A 21 -7.20 16.45 -0.14
CA GLU A 21 -8.17 16.74 -1.21
C GLU A 21 -8.32 15.57 -2.19
N LYS A 22 -7.22 14.83 -2.41
CA LYS A 22 -7.17 13.66 -3.30
C LYS A 22 -6.36 12.55 -2.63
N MET A 23 -7.03 11.82 -1.75
CA MET A 23 -6.41 10.72 -1.04
C MET A 23 -6.17 9.53 -1.98
N HIS A 24 -5.04 8.87 -1.76
CA HIS A 24 -4.77 7.56 -2.30
C HIS A 24 -5.64 6.50 -1.59
N ALA A 25 -5.97 5.40 -2.27
CA ALA A 25 -6.81 4.34 -1.69
C ALA A 25 -6.24 3.83 -0.35
N VAL A 26 -4.91 3.68 -0.25
CA VAL A 26 -4.22 3.27 0.99
C VAL A 26 -4.43 4.28 2.13
N GLN A 27 -4.36 5.58 1.85
CA GLN A 27 -4.58 6.63 2.84
C GLN A 27 -6.02 6.66 3.32
N GLU A 28 -6.96 6.58 2.37
CA GLU A 28 -8.40 6.56 2.64
C GLU A 28 -8.79 5.36 3.51
N ARG A 29 -8.33 4.14 3.17
CA ARG A 29 -8.60 2.94 3.98
C ARG A 29 -8.12 3.10 5.41
N LEU A 30 -6.90 3.60 5.62
CA LEU A 30 -6.33 3.75 6.95
C LEU A 30 -7.07 4.82 7.77
N ALA A 31 -7.46 5.93 7.15
CA ALA A 31 -8.13 7.04 7.82
C ALA A 31 -9.57 6.68 8.19
N LEU A 32 -10.36 6.18 7.23
CA LEU A 32 -11.77 5.85 7.43
C LEU A 32 -11.96 4.53 8.20
N GLY A 33 -10.99 3.62 8.14
CA GLY A 33 -11.00 2.37 8.89
C GLY A 33 -10.59 2.50 10.36
N HIS A 34 -10.51 3.72 10.89
CA HIS A 34 -10.06 4.01 12.26
C HIS A 34 -8.65 3.47 12.58
N GLY A 35 -7.82 3.30 11.56
CA GLY A 35 -6.43 2.85 11.69
C GLY A 35 -5.48 3.97 12.17
N THR A 36 -6.00 5.16 12.49
CA THR A 36 -5.23 6.30 12.98
C THR A 36 -5.84 6.88 14.25
N GLN A 37 -4.99 7.17 15.24
CA GLN A 37 -5.34 7.95 16.45
C GLN A 37 -4.46 9.19 16.53
N CYS A 38 -3.26 9.08 17.12
CA CYS A 38 -2.32 10.20 17.21
C CYS A 38 -1.68 10.62 15.87
N GLY A 39 -1.76 9.77 14.83
CA GLY A 39 -1.29 10.08 13.48
C GLY A 39 0.21 9.90 13.23
N PHE A 40 1.05 9.87 14.27
CA PHE A 40 2.50 9.91 14.09
C PHE A 40 3.07 8.75 13.26
N CYS A 41 2.56 7.53 13.45
CA CYS A 41 3.00 6.35 12.71
C CYS A 41 2.32 6.17 11.36
N SER A 42 1.23 6.90 11.08
CA SER A 42 0.39 6.68 9.90
C SER A 42 1.15 6.82 8.57
N PRO A 43 2.06 7.81 8.38
CA PRO A 43 2.87 7.90 7.17
C PRO A 43 3.71 6.64 6.89
N GLY A 44 4.30 6.03 7.92
CA GLY A 44 5.10 4.81 7.77
C GLY A 44 4.25 3.63 7.28
N PHE A 45 3.07 3.43 7.88
CA PHE A 45 2.13 2.39 7.43
C PHE A 45 1.66 2.60 5.99
N VAL A 46 1.29 3.84 5.64
CA VAL A 46 0.86 4.17 4.28
C VAL A 46 1.97 3.87 3.27
N MET A 47 3.20 4.31 3.53
CA MET A 47 4.31 4.11 2.61
C MET A 47 4.69 2.64 2.46
N SER A 48 4.70 1.84 3.54
CA SER A 48 4.97 0.40 3.45
C SER A 48 3.95 -0.35 2.61
N VAL A 49 2.65 -0.05 2.78
CA VAL A 49 1.59 -0.70 2.01
C VAL A 49 1.54 -0.19 0.57
N HIS A 50 1.80 1.10 0.35
CA HIS A 50 1.91 1.67 -0.99
C HIS A 50 3.08 1.04 -1.77
N ALA A 51 4.26 0.91 -1.16
CA ALA A 51 5.39 0.23 -1.78
C ALA A 51 5.08 -1.23 -2.13
N LEU A 52 4.36 -1.94 -1.25
CA LEU A 52 3.89 -3.30 -1.54
C LEU A 52 2.98 -3.33 -2.79
N HIS A 53 2.01 -2.42 -2.90
CA HIS A 53 1.06 -2.38 -4.02
C HIS A 53 1.71 -1.96 -5.35
N ARG A 54 2.79 -1.17 -5.30
CA ARG A 54 3.60 -0.82 -6.48
C ARG A 54 4.36 -2.02 -7.03
N ASN A 55 4.84 -2.90 -6.14
CA ASN A 55 5.55 -4.13 -6.53
C ASN A 55 4.61 -5.29 -6.84
N ASN A 56 3.46 -5.37 -6.16
CA ASN A 56 2.44 -6.38 -6.35
C ASN A 56 1.04 -5.75 -6.26
N PRO A 57 0.37 -5.49 -7.39
CA PRO A 57 -0.96 -4.85 -7.40
C PRO A 57 -2.07 -5.61 -6.67
N GLU A 58 -1.92 -6.93 -6.47
CA GLU A 58 -2.90 -7.76 -5.77
C GLU A 58 -2.23 -8.57 -4.64
N PRO A 59 -1.84 -7.92 -3.52
CA PRO A 59 -1.14 -8.61 -2.44
C PRO A 59 -2.06 -9.53 -1.63
N THR A 60 -1.47 -10.56 -1.01
CA THR A 60 -2.16 -11.41 -0.03
C THR A 60 -2.14 -10.76 1.36
N LYS A 61 -3.01 -11.21 2.27
CA LYS A 61 -3.01 -10.71 3.66
C LYS A 61 -1.65 -10.93 4.34
N THR A 62 -1.03 -12.08 4.12
CA THR A 62 0.28 -12.39 4.68
C THR A 62 1.37 -11.44 4.17
N GLN A 63 1.32 -11.02 2.91
CA GLN A 63 2.25 -10.03 2.36
C GLN A 63 2.03 -8.64 2.97
N ILE A 64 0.78 -8.26 3.20
CA ILE A 64 0.44 -7.01 3.92
C ILE A 64 1.00 -7.04 5.34
N ASP A 65 0.79 -8.15 6.07
CA ASP A 65 1.33 -8.31 7.42
C ASP A 65 2.85 -8.17 7.42
N MET A 66 3.54 -8.81 6.47
CA MET A 66 4.99 -8.68 6.33
C MET A 66 5.44 -7.25 6.06
N ALA A 67 4.76 -6.53 5.16
CA ALA A 67 5.11 -5.17 4.81
C ALA A 67 5.00 -4.19 5.98
N ILE A 68 4.07 -4.42 6.91
CA ILE A 68 3.87 -3.51 8.05
C ILE A 68 4.60 -3.91 9.33
N LYS A 69 5.27 -5.08 9.38
CA LYS A 69 5.99 -5.57 10.57
C LYS A 69 7.02 -4.58 11.13
N GLY A 70 7.66 -3.79 10.26
CA GLY A 70 8.62 -2.77 10.65
C GLY A 70 8.01 -1.50 11.26
N ASN A 71 6.69 -1.33 11.21
CA ASN A 71 6.01 -0.12 11.64
C ASN A 71 5.45 -0.28 13.06
N LEU A 72 5.90 0.59 13.97
CA LEU A 72 5.49 0.61 15.36
C LEU A 72 4.30 1.54 15.59
N CYS A 73 3.24 1.04 16.23
CA CYS A 73 2.09 1.84 16.68
C CYS A 73 1.83 1.65 18.16
N ARG A 74 1.68 2.75 18.90
CA ARG A 74 1.38 2.72 20.34
C ARG A 74 -0.10 2.92 20.68
N CYS A 75 -0.88 3.48 19.76
CA CYS A 75 -2.22 3.98 20.05
C CYS A 75 -3.34 3.01 19.62
N THR A 76 -3.27 2.45 18.42
CA THR A 76 -4.40 1.74 17.80
C THR A 76 -4.52 0.28 18.22
N GLY A 77 -3.45 -0.33 18.73
CA GLY A 77 -3.40 -1.77 18.99
C GLY A 77 -3.42 -2.63 17.73
N TYR A 78 -3.04 -2.07 16.57
CA TYR A 78 -2.89 -2.72 15.25
C TYR A 78 -4.15 -3.27 14.58
N ARG A 79 -5.14 -3.75 15.33
CA ARG A 79 -6.37 -4.35 14.76
C ARG A 79 -7.02 -3.50 13.66
N PRO A 80 -7.35 -2.21 13.86
CA PRO A 80 -7.99 -1.42 12.80
C PRO A 80 -7.04 -1.14 11.63
N ILE A 81 -5.71 -1.18 11.83
CA ILE A 81 -4.73 -1.01 10.76
C ILE A 81 -4.74 -2.23 9.82
N VAL A 82 -4.66 -3.44 10.38
CA VAL A 82 -4.65 -4.67 9.57
C VAL A 82 -5.98 -4.89 8.86
N GLU A 83 -7.10 -4.65 9.55
CA GLU A 83 -8.44 -4.75 8.96
C GLU A 83 -8.59 -3.79 7.77
N SER A 84 -8.13 -2.54 7.91
CA SER A 84 -8.14 -1.55 6.83
C SER A 84 -7.37 -2.02 5.61
N PHE A 85 -6.15 -2.53 5.80
CA PHE A 85 -5.30 -2.95 4.68
C PHE A 85 -5.70 -4.28 4.06
N TYR A 86 -6.29 -5.20 4.82
CA TYR A 86 -6.85 -6.43 4.26
C TYR A 86 -7.93 -6.15 3.22
N THR A 87 -8.58 -4.98 3.27
CA THR A 87 -9.54 -4.58 2.23
C THR A 87 -8.92 -4.36 0.84
N LEU A 88 -7.61 -4.16 0.79
CA LEU A 88 -6.83 -4.02 -0.44
C LEU A 88 -6.19 -5.35 -0.88
N SER A 89 -6.40 -6.43 -0.13
CA SER A 89 -5.87 -7.74 -0.50
C SER A 89 -6.67 -8.39 -1.62
N LYS A 90 -6.04 -9.32 -2.35
CA LYS A 90 -6.70 -10.17 -3.35
C LYS A 90 -7.92 -10.92 -2.81
N GLU A 91 -7.89 -11.27 -1.52
CA GLU A 91 -8.93 -12.05 -0.83
C GLU A 91 -10.18 -11.22 -0.51
N PHE A 92 -10.08 -9.89 -0.47
CA PHE A 92 -11.19 -9.01 -0.13
C PHE A 92 -11.99 -8.54 -1.35
N LYS A 93 -11.80 -9.15 -2.52
CA LYS A 93 -12.64 -8.85 -3.68
C LYS A 93 -14.11 -9.16 -3.35
N CYS A 94 -14.86 -8.11 -3.04
CA CYS A 94 -16.31 -8.17 -2.96
C CYS A 94 -16.80 -8.65 -4.32
N CYS A 95 -17.32 -9.87 -4.36
CA CYS A 95 -17.86 -10.43 -5.58
C CYS A 95 -18.94 -9.49 -6.10
N GLN A 96 -18.85 -9.10 -7.37
CA GLN A 96 -19.94 -8.48 -8.12
C GLN A 96 -21.09 -9.50 -8.28
N GLY A 97 -21.79 -9.80 -7.19
CA GLY A 97 -23.14 -10.34 -7.19
C GLY A 97 -23.39 -11.74 -7.75
N ASN A 98 -22.45 -12.70 -7.77
CA ASN A 98 -22.83 -14.07 -8.21
C ASN A 98 -22.00 -15.25 -7.65
N GLY A 99 -22.06 -15.46 -6.33
CA GLY A 99 -21.56 -16.69 -5.71
C GLY A 99 -22.04 -16.80 -4.26
N ASN A 100 -22.64 -17.92 -3.88
CA ASN A 100 -23.24 -18.15 -2.55
C ASN A 100 -22.22 -18.28 -1.40
N VAL A 101 -20.96 -17.89 -1.59
CA VAL A 101 -19.96 -17.77 -0.53
C VAL A 101 -19.10 -16.53 -0.82
N CYS A 102 -19.66 -15.34 -0.56
CA CYS A 102 -18.88 -14.10 -0.48
C CYS A 102 -18.44 -13.89 0.98
N PRO A 103 -17.16 -13.58 1.27
CA PRO A 103 -16.72 -13.17 2.61
C PRO A 103 -17.50 -11.96 3.16
N CYS A 104 -18.12 -11.16 2.27
CA CYS A 104 -19.01 -10.06 2.59
C CYS A 104 -20.39 -10.47 3.13
N LYS A 105 -20.79 -11.74 2.97
CA LYS A 105 -22.07 -12.31 3.44
C LYS A 105 -21.90 -13.34 4.55
N SER A 106 -20.69 -13.76 4.87
CA SER A 106 -20.41 -14.62 6.04
C SER A 106 -20.16 -13.80 7.30
N VAL A 107 -20.81 -12.65 7.42
CA VAL A 107 -20.96 -11.98 8.72
C VAL A 107 -21.95 -12.84 9.50
N ASP A 108 -21.47 -13.36 10.64
CA ASP A 108 -22.27 -14.06 11.62
C ASP A 108 -23.67 -13.48 11.75
N THR A 109 -24.67 -14.35 11.81
CA THR A 109 -26.04 -14.03 12.21
C THR A 109 -26.09 -13.68 13.70
N GLY A 110 -25.42 -12.60 14.07
CA GLY A 110 -25.46 -11.93 15.35
C GLY A 110 -25.29 -10.45 15.08
N THR A 111 -26.33 -9.67 15.35
CA THR A 111 -26.42 -8.21 15.18
C THR A 111 -25.21 -7.50 15.79
N ARG A 112 -24.18 -7.25 14.97
CA ARG A 112 -23.08 -6.32 15.26
C ARG A 112 -22.98 -5.42 14.06
N GLU A 113 -23.51 -4.21 14.20
CA GLU A 113 -23.31 -3.14 13.22
C GLU A 113 -21.80 -2.93 13.05
N GLY A 114 -21.32 -3.04 11.80
CA GLY A 114 -19.91 -2.79 11.50
C GLY A 114 -19.58 -1.33 11.79
N LEU A 115 -18.44 -1.05 12.43
CA LEU A 115 -17.99 0.31 12.69
C LEU A 115 -17.68 1.10 11.41
N VAL A 116 -17.43 0.39 10.30
CA VAL A 116 -16.91 0.94 9.04
C VAL A 116 -17.65 0.32 7.86
N GLU A 117 -18.12 1.18 6.96
CA GLU A 117 -18.71 0.80 5.67
C GLU A 117 -17.63 0.76 4.58
N TRP A 118 -17.13 -0.43 4.26
CA TRP A 118 -16.01 -0.63 3.32
C TRP A 118 -16.39 -0.51 1.83
N THR A 119 -17.69 -0.51 1.53
CA THR A 119 -18.25 -0.53 0.18
C THR A 119 -18.16 0.81 -0.54
N GLN A 120 -18.07 1.90 0.23
CA GLN A 120 -18.08 3.27 -0.28
C GLN A 120 -16.68 3.82 -0.58
N MET A 121 -15.62 3.09 -0.20
CA MET A 121 -14.24 3.53 -0.33
C MET A 121 -13.70 3.26 -1.73
N LYS A 122 -12.75 4.09 -2.18
CA LYS A 122 -12.13 4.00 -3.50
C LYS A 122 -11.43 2.65 -3.71
N SER A 123 -11.54 2.11 -4.92
CA SER A 123 -10.76 0.96 -5.36
C SER A 123 -9.33 1.40 -5.72
N TYR A 124 -8.36 0.51 -5.48
CA TYR A 124 -6.98 0.72 -5.92
C TYR A 124 -6.90 0.60 -7.46
N ASP A 125 -6.30 1.60 -8.11
CA ASP A 125 -6.08 1.63 -9.56
C ASP A 125 -4.57 1.80 -9.85
N PRO A 126 -3.87 0.74 -10.30
CA PRO A 126 -2.43 0.80 -10.59
C PRO A 126 -2.06 1.77 -11.72
N SER A 127 -3.01 2.14 -12.59
CA SER A 127 -2.74 3.03 -13.73
C SER A 127 -2.61 4.50 -13.33
N GLN A 128 -3.18 4.88 -12.18
CA GLN A 128 -3.17 6.26 -11.65
C GLN A 128 -1.99 6.52 -10.72
N GLU A 129 -1.01 5.63 -10.72
CA GLU A 129 0.16 5.72 -9.87
C GLU A 129 1.21 6.70 -10.40
N ILE A 130 2.12 7.09 -9.51
CA ILE A 130 3.18 8.05 -9.81
C ILE A 130 4.07 7.52 -10.95
N ILE A 131 4.21 8.33 -11.99
CA ILE A 131 5.05 8.04 -13.16
C ILE A 131 6.52 8.32 -12.80
N ILE A 132 7.42 7.43 -13.22
CA ILE A 132 8.86 7.63 -13.07
C ILE A 132 9.29 8.77 -14.01
N PRO A 133 10.00 9.81 -13.52
CA PRO A 133 10.45 10.91 -14.35
C PRO A 133 11.21 10.43 -15.60
N PRO A 134 10.82 10.86 -16.81
CA PRO A 134 11.45 10.39 -18.05
C PRO A 134 12.96 10.65 -18.11
N LYS A 135 13.45 11.70 -17.44
CA LYS A 135 14.88 12.01 -17.33
C LYS A 135 15.68 10.83 -16.77
N LEU A 136 15.20 10.25 -15.66
CA LEU A 136 15.83 9.09 -15.01
C LEU A 136 15.80 7.85 -15.91
N MET A 137 14.76 7.71 -16.75
CA MET A 137 14.66 6.59 -17.69
C MET A 137 15.68 6.68 -18.83
N VAL A 138 16.07 7.90 -19.24
CA VAL A 138 17.06 8.12 -20.32
C VAL A 138 18.47 7.88 -19.83
N GLU A 139 18.79 8.32 -18.61
CA GLU A 139 20.10 8.10 -17.97
C GLU A 139 20.37 6.59 -17.76
N LEU A 140 19.36 5.80 -17.37
CA LEU A 140 19.44 4.34 -17.29
C LEU A 140 19.71 3.65 -18.63
N LYS A 141 19.26 4.22 -19.76
CA LYS A 141 19.49 3.65 -21.09
C LYS A 141 20.87 3.98 -21.66
N TRP A 142 21.51 5.04 -21.16
CA TRP A 142 22.82 5.51 -21.64
C TRP A 142 23.99 5.07 -20.74
N GLY A 143 23.71 4.66 -19.49
CA GLY A 143 24.71 4.33 -18.48
C GLY A 143 25.13 2.86 -18.34
N THR A 144 24.42 1.88 -18.92
CA THR A 144 24.71 0.45 -18.67
C THR A 144 25.21 -0.29 -19.91
N LYS A 145 26.43 -0.83 -19.80
CA LYS A 145 26.81 -2.07 -20.49
C LYS A 145 25.64 -3.05 -20.38
N SER A 146 25.26 -3.61 -21.53
CA SER A 146 24.38 -4.77 -21.74
C SER A 146 24.09 -5.57 -20.47
N GLY A 147 22.98 -5.25 -19.81
CA GLY A 147 22.41 -6.03 -18.73
C GLY A 147 20.90 -5.87 -18.82
N THR A 148 20.23 -6.87 -19.37
CA THR A 148 18.78 -6.96 -19.44
C THR A 148 18.23 -7.01 -18.02
N LEU A 149 17.88 -5.85 -17.45
CA LEU A 149 17.13 -5.81 -16.19
C LEU A 149 15.70 -6.24 -16.53
N LYS A 150 15.46 -7.54 -16.37
CA LYS A 150 14.12 -8.11 -16.38
C LYS A 150 13.36 -7.48 -15.21
N ALA A 151 12.03 -7.51 -15.28
CA ALA A 151 11.13 -7.17 -14.18
C ALA A 151 11.26 -8.11 -12.94
N GLU A 152 12.42 -8.76 -12.80
CA GLU A 152 12.85 -9.69 -11.75
C GLU A 152 13.85 -9.01 -10.79
N ASP A 153 14.36 -7.82 -11.15
CA ASP A 153 15.27 -7.05 -10.30
C ASP A 153 14.49 -6.16 -9.33
N GLU A 154 14.17 -6.72 -8.16
CA GLU A 154 13.51 -6.10 -6.99
C GLU A 154 14.23 -4.86 -6.40
N GLN A 155 15.16 -4.23 -7.13
CA GLN A 155 16.02 -3.17 -6.63
C GLN A 155 15.70 -1.76 -7.15
N LEU A 156 14.78 -1.58 -8.10
CA LEU A 156 14.48 -0.25 -8.65
C LEU A 156 13.33 0.51 -7.96
N LEU A 157 12.69 -0.10 -6.96
CA LEU A 157 11.79 0.55 -5.99
C LEU A 157 12.40 0.39 -4.59
N LEU A 158 13.45 1.15 -4.33
CA LEU A 158 14.38 0.89 -3.23
C LEU A 158 13.75 1.23 -1.85
N PHE A 159 13.25 0.17 -1.20
CA PHE A 159 13.27 -0.18 0.23
C PHE A 159 12.71 0.77 1.31
N LEU A 160 11.50 0.44 1.78
CA LEU A 160 11.05 0.64 3.17
C LEU A 160 10.74 -0.68 3.92
N SER A 161 11.33 -1.80 3.48
CA SER A 161 11.24 -3.08 4.22
C SER A 161 12.62 -3.71 4.39
N LEU A 162 13.49 -3.05 5.17
CA LEU A 162 14.61 -3.73 5.82
C LEU A 162 14.13 -4.20 7.21
N GLY A 163 13.65 -5.44 7.27
CA GLY A 163 13.78 -6.28 8.46
C GLY A 163 15.00 -7.19 8.30
N PRO A 164 15.58 -7.69 9.40
CA PRO A 164 16.90 -8.34 9.45
C PRO A 164 17.03 -9.60 8.60
#